data_AF-A0AA38KDY9-F1
#
_entry.id   AF-A0AA38KDY9-F1
#
_cell.length_a   1.000
_cell.length_b   1.000
_cell.length_c   1.000
_cell.angle_alpha   90.00
_cell.angle_beta   90.00
_cell.angle_gamma   90.00
#
_symmetry.space_group_name_H-M   'P 1'
#
loop_
_entity.id
_entity.type
_entity.pdbx_description
1 polymer ?
#
loop_
_entity_poly.entity_id
_entity_poly.type
_entity_poly.pdbx_seq_one_letter_code
_entity_poly.pdbx_strand_id
1 'polypeptide(L)'
;MYLSKNIGLRRDWYTDAAFGQQQFTGTNPTTVTLAPRRWMDEFMSVARVQERTDVTKLLTERADNMYVQDYSDFRSSIGLYPGERIVCDGRYGCSSVALFHLETEGKLHPLGIVLDYKGSMQESVTIFNRRIASNVNGNEYEDWPWRFAKTCVQVSDWLRHEVAIHLVNTHLVEEVIIVAAYRSFRPNHIITRLLEPHWSTTLSLNKAARETLVPKIIIGMTGLSASQTYAFLKAEYNKFDWKGLYIPNDLKKRGFPIENLDEPKYHNYGYARNIARMWNIIRKFVSTVLEKEYAGGDQEVVSDRSLAVFCEEVRSRDGGQLTSFPDINTLNELIDFVTMCIHIAVPQHTAVNYLQQYYQTFVPNKPSALHIPLPQSLAELCSFTEQDLLSALPLKKPRDWLLMAQVPYLLSFEVPEESTILHYAETTSSSRATLEIIRSAAQVLSMDLRAFIDTVTRNSTELDDQQTPYLVLDPSKTAISILI
;
A
#
# COMPACT_ATOMS: atom_id res chain seq x y z
N MET A 1 10.83 4.65 25.77
CA MET A 1 11.13 4.86 24.34
C MET A 1 9.90 4.62 23.44
N TYR A 2 8.88 3.89 23.90
CA TYR A 2 7.60 3.73 23.17
C TYR A 2 6.43 4.19 24.03
N LEU A 3 6.04 5.46 23.92
CA LEU A 3 4.79 5.97 24.51
C LEU A 3 3.65 6.01 23.49
N SER A 4 3.97 5.90 22.20
CA SER A 4 3.01 5.84 21.11
C SER A 4 2.18 4.56 21.18
N LYS A 5 0.87 4.67 21.01
CA LYS A 5 -0.04 3.53 20.99
C LYS A 5 0.27 2.62 19.79
N ASN A 6 0.04 1.32 19.94
CA ASN A 6 0.08 0.37 18.82
C ASN A 6 -1.09 -0.61 18.94
N ILE A 7 -1.30 -1.41 17.90
CA ILE A 7 -2.41 -2.36 17.83
C ILE A 7 -2.37 -3.40 18.96
N GLY A 8 -1.20 -3.72 19.50
CA GLY A 8 -1.02 -4.67 20.60
C GLY A 8 -1.63 -4.21 21.93
N LEU A 9 -2.00 -2.92 22.05
CA LEU A 9 -2.77 -2.42 23.20
C LEU A 9 -4.25 -2.78 23.15
N ARG A 10 -4.74 -3.28 22.01
CA ARG A 10 -6.11 -3.75 21.87
C ARG A 10 -6.22 -5.20 22.31
N ARG A 11 -7.35 -5.57 22.92
CA ARG A 11 -7.61 -6.98 23.29
C ARG A 11 -8.02 -7.84 22.10
N ASP A 12 -8.44 -7.22 20.99
CA ASP A 12 -9.04 -7.85 19.82
C ASP A 12 -8.12 -7.87 18.59
N TRP A 13 -6.83 -7.53 18.72
CA TRP A 13 -5.90 -7.38 17.59
C TRP A 13 -5.81 -8.62 16.68
N TYR A 14 -6.03 -9.80 17.24
CA TYR A 14 -5.95 -11.08 16.53
C TYR A 14 -7.26 -11.48 15.84
N THR A 15 -8.35 -10.70 16.01
CA THR A 15 -9.66 -11.04 15.46
C THR A 15 -9.69 -10.92 13.94
N ASP A 16 -10.65 -11.58 13.32
CA ASP A 16 -10.95 -11.51 11.89
C ASP A 16 -11.33 -10.10 11.46
N ALA A 17 -12.07 -9.38 12.32
CA ALA A 17 -12.42 -7.99 12.08
C ALA A 17 -11.18 -7.09 12.01
N ALA A 18 -10.27 -7.18 12.99
CA ALA A 18 -9.03 -6.39 13.00
C ALA A 18 -8.08 -6.76 11.84
N PHE A 19 -8.04 -8.03 11.45
CA PHE A 19 -7.24 -8.50 10.31
C PHE A 19 -7.81 -8.05 8.96
N GLY A 20 -9.13 -8.17 8.77
CA GLY A 20 -9.81 -7.72 7.56
C GLY A 20 -9.76 -6.19 7.41
N GLN A 21 -9.95 -5.45 8.50
CA GLN A 21 -9.90 -3.99 8.49
C GLN A 21 -8.53 -3.44 8.07
N GLN A 22 -7.43 -4.14 8.38
CA GLN A 22 -6.09 -3.75 7.92
C GLN A 22 -5.94 -3.71 6.39
N GLN A 23 -6.76 -4.45 5.63
CA GLN A 23 -6.74 -4.38 4.16
C GLN A 23 -7.35 -3.07 3.62
N PHE A 24 -8.08 -2.34 4.46
CA PHE A 24 -8.78 -1.10 4.12
C PHE A 24 -8.15 0.15 4.75
N THR A 25 -7.58 0.02 5.94
CA THR A 25 -7.04 1.15 6.72
C THR A 25 -5.67 0.87 7.33
N GLY A 26 -5.05 -0.27 7.02
CA GLY A 26 -3.71 -0.61 7.48
C GLY A 26 -2.61 0.07 6.68
N THR A 27 -1.40 -0.47 6.77
CA THR A 27 -0.21 0.05 6.07
C THR A 27 -0.22 -0.24 4.57
N ASN A 28 -0.97 -1.25 4.11
CA ASN A 28 -1.15 -1.54 2.69
C ASN A 28 -2.64 -1.59 2.32
N PRO A 29 -3.30 -0.44 2.22
CA PRO A 29 -4.73 -0.38 1.88
C PRO A 29 -4.96 -0.40 0.36
N THR A 30 -3.95 -0.73 -0.45
CA THR A 30 -3.94 -0.42 -1.90
C THR A 30 -3.97 -1.65 -2.81
N THR A 31 -3.86 -2.86 -2.27
CA THR A 31 -3.68 -4.07 -3.10
C THR A 31 -4.85 -5.04 -3.07
N VAL A 32 -5.78 -4.90 -2.12
CA VAL A 32 -6.99 -5.72 -2.11
C VAL A 32 -7.83 -5.39 -3.35
N THR A 33 -8.26 -6.44 -4.06
CA THR A 33 -8.97 -6.31 -5.34
C THR A 33 -10.12 -7.30 -5.41
N LEU A 34 -11.16 -6.98 -6.20
CA LEU A 34 -12.22 -7.93 -6.54
C LEU A 34 -11.58 -9.21 -7.07
N ALA A 35 -11.99 -10.36 -6.51
CA ALA A 35 -11.40 -11.65 -6.79
C ALA A 35 -11.66 -12.03 -8.26
N PRO A 36 -10.61 -12.14 -9.10
CA PRO A 36 -10.77 -12.65 -10.45
C PRO A 36 -11.30 -14.08 -10.44
N ARG A 37 -11.98 -14.46 -11.53
CA ARG A 37 -12.60 -15.79 -11.67
C ARG A 37 -11.65 -16.95 -11.39
N ARG A 38 -10.37 -16.83 -11.74
CA ARG A 38 -9.34 -17.86 -11.44
C ARG A 38 -9.31 -18.22 -9.95
N TRP A 39 -9.35 -17.22 -9.07
CA TRP A 39 -9.26 -17.43 -7.63
C TRP A 39 -10.55 -18.01 -7.08
N MET A 40 -11.69 -17.53 -7.58
CA MET A 40 -12.99 -18.11 -7.26
C MET A 40 -13.05 -19.60 -7.60
N ASP A 41 -12.58 -19.99 -8.79
CA ASP A 41 -12.59 -21.38 -9.24
C ASP A 41 -11.64 -22.27 -8.41
N GLU A 42 -10.42 -21.80 -8.09
CA GLU A 42 -9.48 -22.55 -7.24
C GLU A 42 -9.99 -22.73 -5.81
N PHE A 43 -10.47 -21.66 -5.16
CA PHE A 43 -11.05 -21.76 -3.81
C PHE A 43 -12.31 -22.65 -3.80
N MET A 44 -13.16 -22.57 -4.82
CA MET A 44 -14.33 -23.45 -4.98
C MET A 44 -13.90 -24.92 -5.08
N SER A 45 -12.86 -25.22 -5.86
CA SER A 45 -12.33 -26.58 -6.02
C SER A 45 -11.85 -27.14 -4.68
N VAL A 46 -11.04 -26.38 -3.96
CA VAL A 46 -10.50 -26.82 -2.66
C VAL A 46 -11.59 -26.92 -1.60
N ALA A 47 -12.55 -26.00 -1.57
CA ALA A 47 -13.69 -26.05 -0.65
C ALA A 47 -14.51 -27.34 -0.84
N ARG A 48 -14.68 -27.81 -2.08
CA ARG A 48 -15.34 -29.10 -2.36
C ARG A 48 -14.54 -30.29 -1.85
N VAL A 49 -13.21 -30.30 -2.07
CA VAL A 49 -12.32 -31.37 -1.58
C VAL A 49 -12.30 -31.43 -0.05
N GLN A 50 -12.34 -30.27 0.62
CA GLN A 50 -12.40 -30.17 2.08
C GLN A 50 -13.83 -30.26 2.65
N GLU A 51 -14.84 -30.58 1.82
CA GLU A 51 -16.25 -30.72 2.21
C GLU A 51 -16.85 -29.48 2.90
N ARG A 52 -16.33 -28.28 2.59
CA ARG A 52 -16.80 -26.98 3.09
C ARG A 52 -18.02 -26.49 2.31
N THR A 53 -19.15 -27.17 2.49
CA THR A 53 -20.42 -26.87 1.79
C THR A 53 -20.90 -25.44 2.07
N ASP A 54 -20.70 -24.96 3.29
CA ASP A 54 -20.94 -23.58 3.73
C ASP A 54 -20.18 -22.55 2.87
N VAL A 55 -18.88 -22.78 2.64
CA VAL A 55 -18.04 -21.92 1.80
C VAL A 55 -18.45 -22.02 0.33
N THR A 56 -18.68 -23.23 -0.20
CA THR A 56 -19.08 -23.39 -1.62
C THR A 56 -20.40 -22.67 -1.93
N LYS A 57 -21.35 -22.69 -1.00
CA LYS A 57 -22.61 -21.95 -1.12
C LYS A 57 -22.36 -20.45 -1.13
N LEU A 58 -21.57 -19.94 -0.18
CA LEU A 58 -21.25 -18.52 -0.10
C LEU A 58 -20.53 -18.00 -1.36
N LEU A 59 -19.53 -18.74 -1.87
CA LEU A 59 -18.82 -18.39 -3.11
C LEU A 59 -19.74 -18.35 -4.32
N THR A 60 -20.80 -19.17 -4.34
CA THR A 60 -21.79 -19.18 -5.42
C THR A 60 -22.75 -18.00 -5.31
N GLU A 61 -23.25 -17.71 -4.10
CA GLU A 61 -24.28 -16.70 -3.86
C GLU A 61 -23.75 -15.26 -3.78
N ARG A 62 -22.45 -15.09 -3.56
CA ARG A 62 -21.81 -13.79 -3.29
C ARG A 62 -20.53 -13.57 -4.10
N ALA A 63 -20.42 -14.18 -5.28
CA ALA A 63 -19.24 -14.11 -6.14
C ALA A 63 -18.76 -12.66 -6.40
N ASP A 64 -19.69 -11.74 -6.65
CA ASP A 64 -19.39 -10.32 -6.94
C ASP A 64 -18.97 -9.49 -5.70
N ASN A 65 -18.96 -10.12 -4.53
CA ASN A 65 -18.53 -9.50 -3.27
C ASN A 65 -17.29 -10.19 -2.68
N MET A 66 -16.61 -11.02 -3.47
CA MET A 66 -15.38 -11.67 -3.06
C MET A 66 -14.18 -10.83 -3.47
N TYR A 67 -13.29 -10.57 -2.53
CA TYR A 67 -12.06 -9.82 -2.73
C TYR A 67 -10.87 -10.71 -2.38
N VAL A 68 -9.73 -10.44 -3.01
CA VAL A 68 -8.50 -11.19 -2.83
C VAL A 68 -7.36 -10.24 -2.50
N GLN A 69 -6.50 -10.72 -1.62
CA GLN A 69 -5.17 -10.17 -1.40
C GLN A 69 -4.18 -11.24 -1.87
N ASP A 70 -3.48 -10.94 -2.97
CA ASP A 70 -2.73 -11.91 -3.77
C ASP A 70 -1.22 -11.63 -3.72
N TYR A 71 -0.46 -12.55 -3.11
CA TYR A 71 1.00 -12.52 -3.07
C TYR A 71 1.63 -13.73 -3.79
N SER A 72 0.88 -14.41 -4.66
CA SER A 72 1.31 -15.62 -5.38
C SER A 72 2.45 -15.39 -6.37
N ASP A 73 2.63 -14.15 -6.83
CA ASP A 73 3.66 -13.75 -7.78
C ASP A 73 5.07 -13.67 -7.16
N PHE A 74 5.20 -13.68 -5.83
CA PHE A 74 6.50 -13.59 -5.14
C PHE A 74 7.51 -14.58 -5.67
N ARG A 75 7.13 -15.86 -5.81
CA ARG A 75 8.00 -16.92 -6.33
C ARG A 75 8.55 -16.59 -7.71
N SER A 76 7.68 -16.14 -8.62
CA SER A 76 8.09 -15.74 -9.96
C SER A 76 8.99 -14.50 -9.95
N SER A 77 8.69 -13.52 -9.10
CA SER A 77 9.48 -12.29 -8.94
C SER A 77 10.90 -12.55 -8.41
N ILE A 78 11.09 -13.63 -7.64
CA ILE A 78 12.39 -13.99 -7.06
C ILE A 78 13.04 -15.23 -7.68
N GLY A 79 12.46 -15.75 -8.78
CA GLY A 79 13.01 -16.87 -9.55
C GLY A 79 12.99 -18.22 -8.83
N LEU A 80 12.01 -18.47 -7.95
CA LEU A 80 11.83 -19.76 -7.28
C LEU A 80 10.83 -20.65 -8.01
N TYR A 81 11.13 -21.95 -8.08
CA TYR A 81 10.23 -22.97 -8.62
C TYR A 81 9.13 -23.36 -7.61
N PRO A 82 8.01 -23.92 -8.10
CA PRO A 82 7.03 -24.60 -7.24
C PRO A 82 7.69 -25.62 -6.31
N GLY A 83 7.37 -25.57 -5.01
CA GLY A 83 7.89 -26.51 -4.00
C GLY A 83 9.13 -26.05 -3.22
N GLU A 84 9.94 -25.14 -3.77
CA GLU A 84 11.08 -24.57 -3.04
C GLU A 84 10.60 -23.69 -1.87
N ARG A 85 11.35 -23.63 -0.77
CA ARG A 85 10.97 -22.80 0.39
C ARG A 85 11.52 -21.38 0.21
N ILE A 86 10.73 -20.37 0.55
CA ILE A 86 11.22 -19.00 0.73
C ILE A 86 11.91 -18.97 2.10
N VAL A 87 13.23 -19.17 2.14
CA VAL A 87 13.99 -19.26 3.40
C VAL A 87 15.39 -18.68 3.27
N CYS A 88 15.81 -17.91 4.27
CA CYS A 88 17.17 -17.42 4.43
C CYS A 88 17.50 -17.28 5.92
N ASP A 89 18.65 -17.78 6.35
CA ASP A 89 19.14 -17.67 7.75
C ASP A 89 18.13 -18.10 8.83
N GLY A 90 17.30 -19.12 8.54
CA GLY A 90 16.29 -19.63 9.45
C GLY A 90 15.02 -18.76 9.57
N ARG A 91 14.86 -17.78 8.70
CA ARG A 91 13.63 -16.99 8.50
C ARG A 91 12.88 -17.51 7.29
N TYR A 92 11.59 -17.69 7.42
CA TYR A 92 10.72 -18.26 6.39
C TYR A 92 9.75 -17.19 5.90
N GLY A 93 9.70 -16.99 4.59
CA GLY A 93 8.71 -16.14 3.93
C GLY A 93 7.48 -16.94 3.50
N CYS A 94 6.44 -16.21 3.10
CA CYS A 94 5.19 -16.76 2.59
C CYS A 94 4.87 -16.10 1.24
N SER A 95 4.16 -16.83 0.38
CA SER A 95 3.56 -16.32 -0.86
C SER A 95 2.05 -16.53 -0.75
N SER A 96 1.44 -15.92 0.26
CA SER A 96 0.06 -16.23 0.65
C SER A 96 -0.96 -15.71 -0.37
N VAL A 97 -2.16 -16.29 -0.35
CA VAL A 97 -3.34 -15.75 -1.04
C VAL A 97 -4.50 -15.79 -0.04
N ALA A 98 -5.13 -14.63 0.21
CA ALA A 98 -6.24 -14.52 1.15
C ALA A 98 -7.51 -14.06 0.42
N LEU A 99 -8.59 -14.82 0.59
CA LEU A 99 -9.92 -14.51 0.09
C LEU A 99 -10.77 -13.90 1.20
N PHE A 100 -11.50 -12.85 0.86
CA PHE A 100 -12.37 -12.11 1.74
C PHE A 100 -13.77 -11.98 1.13
N HIS A 101 -14.78 -11.93 1.98
CA HIS A 101 -16.14 -11.55 1.61
C HIS A 101 -16.42 -10.15 2.14
N LEU A 102 -16.71 -9.20 1.25
CA LEU A 102 -17.17 -7.86 1.63
C LEU A 102 -18.68 -7.88 1.86
N GLU A 103 -19.07 -7.89 3.13
CA GLU A 103 -20.46 -7.93 3.55
C GLU A 103 -21.19 -6.62 3.22
N THR A 104 -22.52 -6.66 3.15
CA THR A 104 -23.37 -5.49 2.87
C THR A 104 -23.24 -4.39 3.91
N GLU A 105 -22.91 -4.79 5.14
CA GLU A 105 -22.60 -3.97 6.30
C GLU A 105 -21.17 -3.41 6.24
N GLY A 106 -20.44 -3.60 5.13
CA GLY A 106 -19.11 -3.05 4.90
C GLY A 106 -17.97 -3.73 5.65
N LYS A 107 -18.21 -4.88 6.27
CA LYS A 107 -17.17 -5.68 6.93
C LYS A 107 -16.48 -6.57 5.91
N LEU A 108 -15.15 -6.47 5.83
CA LEU A 108 -14.33 -7.33 4.99
C LEU A 108 -13.92 -8.59 5.77
N HIS A 109 -14.71 -9.66 5.65
CA HIS A 109 -14.53 -10.89 6.44
C HIS A 109 -13.56 -11.87 5.75
N PRO A 110 -12.47 -12.32 6.40
CA PRO A 110 -11.52 -13.27 5.82
C PRO A 110 -12.13 -14.69 5.77
N LEU A 111 -12.17 -15.28 4.58
CA LEU A 111 -12.88 -16.54 4.30
C LEU A 111 -11.93 -17.73 4.09
N GLY A 112 -10.84 -17.54 3.35
CA GLY A 112 -9.89 -18.62 3.03
C GLY A 112 -8.48 -18.11 2.84
N ILE A 113 -7.49 -18.88 3.29
CA ILE A 113 -6.07 -18.51 3.22
C ILE A 113 -5.27 -19.69 2.67
N VAL A 114 -4.50 -19.43 1.62
CA VAL A 114 -3.38 -20.26 1.19
C VAL A 114 -2.12 -19.75 1.89
N LEU A 115 -1.41 -20.61 2.62
CA LEU A 115 -0.24 -20.19 3.39
C LEU A 115 0.92 -19.74 2.48
N ASP A 116 1.23 -20.55 1.48
CA ASP A 116 2.29 -20.34 0.49
C ASP A 116 1.87 -21.01 -0.81
N TYR A 117 1.50 -20.20 -1.80
CA TYR A 117 0.98 -20.67 -3.08
C TYR A 117 2.12 -21.21 -3.96
N LYS A 118 2.04 -22.49 -4.31
CA LYS A 118 3.06 -23.23 -5.07
C LYS A 118 2.61 -23.54 -6.49
N GLY A 119 1.98 -22.57 -7.16
CA GLY A 119 1.51 -22.69 -8.55
C GLY A 119 0.09 -23.27 -8.70
N SER A 120 -0.44 -23.92 -7.66
CA SER A 120 -1.85 -24.29 -7.53
C SER A 120 -2.22 -24.46 -6.05
N MET A 121 -3.51 -24.32 -5.70
CA MET A 121 -3.94 -24.61 -4.33
C MET A 121 -3.88 -26.11 -3.97
N GLN A 122 -3.86 -27.02 -4.94
CA GLN A 122 -3.69 -28.46 -4.70
C GLN A 122 -2.29 -28.81 -4.18
N GLU A 123 -1.27 -28.09 -4.66
CA GLU A 123 0.13 -28.23 -4.19
C GLU A 123 0.43 -27.35 -2.96
N SER A 124 -0.59 -26.68 -2.42
CA SER A 124 -0.45 -25.70 -1.34
C SER A 124 -1.31 -26.07 -0.13
N VAL A 125 -1.00 -25.51 1.03
CA VAL A 125 -1.84 -25.65 2.23
C VAL A 125 -2.86 -24.52 2.26
N THR A 126 -4.14 -24.88 2.14
CA THR A 126 -5.27 -23.94 2.17
C THR A 126 -6.18 -24.26 3.34
N ILE A 127 -6.51 -23.25 4.15
CA ILE A 127 -7.45 -23.36 5.27
C ILE A 127 -8.60 -22.37 5.06
N PHE A 128 -9.83 -22.81 5.35
CA PHE A 128 -11.00 -21.95 5.38
C PHE A 128 -11.38 -21.59 6.81
N ASN A 129 -11.75 -20.32 7.02
CA ASN A 129 -12.22 -19.83 8.30
C ASN A 129 -13.42 -20.68 8.77
N ARG A 130 -13.48 -21.01 10.06
CA ARG A 130 -14.66 -21.67 10.66
C ARG A 130 -15.88 -20.75 10.66
N ARG A 131 -15.64 -19.44 10.69
CA ARG A 131 -16.67 -18.40 10.56
C ARG A 131 -16.75 -17.98 9.11
N ILE A 132 -17.91 -18.11 8.48
CA ILE A 132 -18.12 -17.70 7.09
C ILE A 132 -18.60 -16.25 6.94
N ALA A 133 -18.95 -15.59 8.04
CA ALA A 133 -19.38 -14.20 8.10
C ALA A 133 -19.08 -13.61 9.49
N SER A 134 -19.05 -12.28 9.58
CA SER A 134 -18.68 -11.51 10.77
C SER A 134 -19.64 -11.73 11.95
N ASN A 135 -20.90 -12.04 11.68
CA ASN A 135 -21.94 -12.30 12.68
C ASN A 135 -21.97 -13.76 13.19
N VAL A 136 -21.18 -14.67 12.61
CA VAL A 136 -21.06 -16.04 13.09
C VAL A 136 -20.16 -16.05 14.31
N ASN A 137 -20.62 -16.60 15.43
CA ASN A 137 -19.81 -16.70 16.65
C ASN A 137 -18.72 -17.78 16.50
N GLY A 138 -17.55 -17.55 17.09
CA GLY A 138 -16.46 -18.52 17.15
C GLY A 138 -15.40 -18.12 18.16
N ASN A 139 -14.65 -19.10 18.67
CA ASN A 139 -13.52 -18.83 19.58
C ASN A 139 -12.27 -18.47 18.76
N GLU A 140 -12.16 -17.20 18.38
CA GLU A 140 -11.02 -16.70 17.61
C GLU A 140 -9.70 -16.69 18.39
N TYR A 141 -9.76 -16.64 19.73
CA TYR A 141 -8.57 -16.59 20.57
C TYR A 141 -7.79 -17.90 20.50
N GLU A 142 -8.49 -19.04 20.61
CA GLU A 142 -7.90 -20.38 20.62
C GLU A 142 -7.85 -21.04 19.23
N ASP A 143 -8.27 -20.34 18.15
CA ASP A 143 -8.16 -20.84 16.78
C ASP A 143 -6.74 -20.66 16.23
N TRP A 144 -5.77 -21.35 16.86
CA TRP A 144 -4.36 -21.27 16.53
C TRP A 144 -4.01 -21.61 15.07
N PRO A 145 -4.62 -22.62 14.43
CA PRO A 145 -4.43 -22.87 13.00
C PRO A 145 -4.81 -21.66 12.14
N TRP A 146 -5.94 -21.03 12.43
CA TRP A 146 -6.39 -19.84 11.69
C TRP A 146 -5.56 -18.60 12.00
N ARG A 147 -5.15 -18.41 13.26
CA ARG A 147 -4.24 -17.32 13.65
C ARG A 147 -2.89 -17.45 12.96
N PHE A 148 -2.32 -18.65 12.88
CA PHE A 148 -1.09 -18.91 12.13
C PHE A 148 -1.26 -18.60 10.63
N ALA A 149 -2.40 -18.95 10.04
CA ALA A 149 -2.70 -18.63 8.64
C ALA A 149 -2.76 -17.11 8.41
N LYS A 150 -3.43 -16.36 9.29
CA LYS A 150 -3.42 -14.89 9.26
C LYS A 150 -2.01 -14.32 9.40
N THR A 151 -1.17 -14.90 10.27
CA THR A 151 0.24 -14.50 10.39
C THR A 151 1.02 -14.73 9.09
N CYS A 152 0.76 -15.81 8.34
CA CYS A 152 1.38 -16.03 7.01
C CYS A 152 1.01 -14.92 6.02
N VAL A 153 -0.26 -14.49 6.03
CA VAL A 153 -0.72 -13.36 5.20
C VAL A 153 0.00 -12.09 5.63
N GLN A 154 0.13 -11.83 6.93
CA GLN A 154 0.82 -10.65 7.45
C GLN A 154 2.32 -10.63 7.09
N VAL A 155 2.99 -11.79 7.04
CA VAL A 155 4.37 -11.92 6.53
C VAL A 155 4.45 -11.54 5.06
N SER A 156 3.51 -12.04 4.26
CA SER A 156 3.46 -11.70 2.83
C SER A 156 3.14 -10.21 2.63
N ASP A 157 2.20 -9.68 3.39
CA ASP A 157 1.80 -8.27 3.33
C ASP A 157 2.91 -7.34 3.80
N TRP A 158 3.73 -7.73 4.79
CA TRP A 158 4.89 -6.95 5.18
C TRP A 158 5.87 -6.81 4.01
N LEU A 159 6.17 -7.90 3.30
CA LEU A 159 7.09 -7.85 2.16
C LEU A 159 6.53 -7.00 1.01
N ARG A 160 5.26 -7.20 0.64
CA ARG A 160 4.59 -6.38 -0.38
C ARG A 160 4.55 -4.92 0.02
N HIS A 161 4.13 -4.63 1.25
CA HIS A 161 4.01 -3.29 1.79
C HIS A 161 5.36 -2.57 1.77
N GLU A 162 6.36 -3.09 2.48
CA GLU A 162 7.63 -2.36 2.66
C GLU A 162 8.43 -2.26 1.37
N VAL A 163 8.50 -3.36 0.60
CA VAL A 163 9.41 -3.40 -0.54
C VAL A 163 8.75 -2.91 -1.82
N ALA A 164 7.48 -3.25 -2.07
CA ALA A 164 6.80 -2.81 -3.29
C ALA A 164 6.05 -1.49 -3.07
N ILE A 165 5.07 -1.45 -2.16
CA ILE A 165 4.14 -0.33 -2.05
C ILE A 165 4.80 0.91 -1.45
N HIS A 166 5.62 0.74 -0.43
CA HIS A 166 6.34 1.82 0.23
C HIS A 166 7.61 2.16 -0.57
N LEU A 167 8.63 1.30 -0.56
CA LEU A 167 9.92 1.63 -1.17
C LEU A 167 9.86 1.83 -2.70
N VAL A 168 9.32 0.88 -3.47
CA VAL A 168 9.31 0.99 -4.94
C VAL A 168 8.31 2.06 -5.41
N ASN A 169 7.03 1.90 -5.05
CA ASN A 169 5.93 2.69 -5.60
C ASN A 169 5.85 4.11 -5.05
N THR A 170 6.65 4.46 -4.04
CA THR A 170 6.83 5.86 -3.62
C THR A 170 8.26 6.33 -3.86
N HIS A 171 9.24 5.88 -3.07
CA HIS A 171 10.59 6.41 -3.12
C HIS A 171 11.28 6.24 -4.47
N LEU A 172 11.35 5.01 -5.01
CA LEU A 172 12.22 4.73 -6.16
C LEU A 172 11.63 5.22 -7.48
N VAL A 173 10.31 5.14 -7.67
CA VAL A 173 9.66 5.70 -8.85
C VAL A 173 9.70 7.23 -8.82
N GLU A 174 9.47 7.85 -7.65
CA GLU A 174 9.54 9.31 -7.51
C GLU A 174 10.98 9.82 -7.74
N GLU A 175 12.01 9.13 -7.24
CA GLU A 175 13.41 9.51 -7.49
C GLU A 175 13.77 9.56 -8.98
N VAL A 176 13.23 8.65 -9.79
CA VAL A 176 13.43 8.69 -11.24
C VAL A 176 12.77 9.92 -11.86
N ILE A 177 11.58 10.28 -11.42
CA ILE A 177 10.91 11.52 -11.85
C ILE A 177 11.74 12.75 -11.46
N ILE A 178 12.24 12.80 -10.21
CA ILE A 178 13.07 13.91 -9.72
C ILE A 178 14.32 14.08 -10.58
N VAL A 179 15.08 13.00 -10.79
CA VAL A 179 16.33 13.04 -11.56
C VAL A 179 16.07 13.41 -13.02
N ALA A 180 15.06 12.80 -13.65
CA ALA A 180 14.70 13.11 -15.04
C ALA A 180 14.24 14.56 -15.18
N ALA A 181 13.47 15.08 -14.23
CA ALA A 181 13.00 16.46 -14.22
C ALA A 181 14.16 17.46 -14.13
N TYR A 182 15.10 17.27 -13.20
CA TYR A 182 16.27 18.15 -13.08
C TYR A 182 17.22 18.10 -14.29
N ARG A 183 17.19 17.02 -15.07
CA ARG A 183 17.99 16.88 -16.29
C ARG A 183 17.29 17.41 -17.55
N SER A 184 15.97 17.51 -17.53
CA SER A 184 15.16 17.82 -18.72
C SER A 184 14.50 19.20 -18.66
N PHE A 185 14.12 19.67 -17.47
CA PHE A 185 13.46 20.96 -17.27
C PHE A 185 14.42 22.03 -16.74
N ARG A 186 14.19 23.27 -17.16
CA ARG A 186 14.86 24.43 -16.55
C ARG A 186 14.21 24.76 -15.20
N PRO A 187 14.92 25.38 -14.24
CA PRO A 187 14.34 25.75 -12.94
C PRO A 187 13.09 26.64 -13.02
N ASN A 188 12.93 27.41 -14.10
CA ASN A 188 11.77 28.28 -14.28
C ASN A 188 10.57 27.59 -14.97
N HIS A 189 10.71 26.36 -15.45
CA HIS A 189 9.65 25.59 -16.09
C HIS A 189 8.48 25.36 -15.13
N ILE A 190 7.23 25.43 -15.62
CA ILE A 190 6.06 25.35 -14.73
C ILE A 190 5.99 24.04 -13.96
N ILE A 191 6.34 22.92 -14.62
CA ILE A 191 6.35 21.58 -14.02
C ILE A 191 7.36 21.52 -12.87
N THR A 192 8.57 22.06 -13.05
CA THR A 192 9.57 22.13 -11.98
C THR A 192 9.06 22.95 -10.80
N ARG A 193 8.45 24.12 -11.07
CA ARG A 193 7.90 24.98 -9.99
C ARG A 193 6.75 24.33 -9.22
N LEU A 194 5.95 23.50 -9.87
CA LEU A 194 4.88 22.74 -9.23
C LEU A 194 5.44 21.60 -8.38
N LEU A 195 6.44 20.86 -8.87
CA LEU A 195 6.87 19.61 -8.25
C LEU A 195 8.02 19.75 -7.25
N GLU A 196 8.93 20.71 -7.44
CA GLU A 196 10.11 20.86 -6.58
C GLU A 196 9.81 20.96 -5.07
N PRO A 197 8.74 21.66 -4.62
CA PRO A 197 8.37 21.67 -3.20
C PRO A 197 8.07 20.28 -2.61
N HIS A 198 7.68 19.32 -3.45
CA HIS A 198 7.29 17.97 -3.07
C HIS A 198 8.45 16.96 -3.10
N TRP A 199 9.65 17.41 -3.47
CA TRP A 199 10.85 16.56 -3.61
C TRP A 199 11.90 16.78 -2.54
N SER A 200 11.61 17.66 -1.58
CA SER A 200 12.49 17.95 -0.47
C SER A 200 12.90 16.66 0.24
N THR A 201 14.18 16.52 0.54
CA THR A 201 14.80 15.38 1.27
C THR A 201 14.79 14.00 0.60
N THR A 202 13.91 13.73 -0.38
CA THR A 202 13.73 12.41 -1.00
C THR A 202 15.05 11.80 -1.51
N LEU A 203 15.85 12.53 -2.29
CA LEU A 203 17.09 12.00 -2.87
C LEU A 203 18.13 11.59 -1.81
N SER A 204 18.29 12.40 -0.76
CA SER A 204 19.23 12.10 0.33
C SER A 204 18.79 10.90 1.15
N LEU A 205 17.49 10.77 1.41
CA LEU A 205 16.92 9.63 2.14
C LEU A 205 17.04 8.35 1.33
N ASN A 206 16.72 8.39 0.04
CA ASN A 206 16.86 7.23 -0.84
C ASN A 206 18.31 6.75 -0.95
N LYS A 207 19.28 7.67 -1.00
CA LYS A 207 20.70 7.32 -0.92
C LYS A 207 21.01 6.59 0.40
N ALA A 208 20.55 7.11 1.54
CA ALA A 208 20.75 6.46 2.83
C ALA A 208 20.09 5.08 2.91
N ALA A 209 18.89 4.93 2.33
CA ALA A 209 18.17 3.67 2.26
C ALA A 209 18.94 2.61 1.44
N ARG A 210 19.52 3.00 0.29
CA ARG A 210 20.36 2.13 -0.54
C ARG A 210 21.66 1.71 0.15
N GLU A 211 22.29 2.63 0.89
CA GLU A 211 23.59 2.37 1.54
C GLU A 211 23.45 1.61 2.87
N THR A 212 22.30 1.71 3.53
CA THR A 212 22.11 1.20 4.89
C THR A 212 20.82 0.39 5.05
N LEU A 213 19.64 0.99 4.89
CA LEU A 213 18.37 0.37 5.25
C LEU A 213 18.14 -0.97 4.53
N VAL A 214 18.19 -0.97 3.19
CA VAL A 214 17.94 -2.18 2.40
C VAL A 214 18.98 -3.28 2.67
N PRO A 215 20.29 -3.04 2.45
CA PRO A 215 21.29 -4.11 2.56
C PRO A 215 21.56 -4.57 3.99
N LYS A 216 21.51 -3.67 4.98
CA LYS A 216 21.93 -3.99 6.36
C LYS A 216 20.78 -4.35 7.29
N ILE A 217 19.55 -3.92 6.96
CA ILE A 217 18.38 -4.10 7.82
C ILE A 217 17.32 -4.95 7.13
N ILE A 218 16.71 -4.48 6.02
CA ILE A 218 15.56 -5.15 5.37
C ILE A 218 15.90 -6.57 4.94
N ILE A 219 17.01 -6.78 4.20
CA ILE A 219 17.41 -8.13 3.77
C ILE A 219 17.55 -9.07 4.98
N GLY A 220 18.15 -8.57 6.06
CA GLY A 220 18.36 -9.31 7.31
C GLY A 220 17.12 -9.50 8.17
N MET A 221 15.92 -9.10 7.73
CA MET A 221 14.65 -9.30 8.44
C MET A 221 13.74 -10.32 7.74
N THR A 222 13.98 -10.58 6.45
CA THR A 222 13.11 -11.43 5.62
C THR A 222 13.63 -12.86 5.48
N GLY A 223 12.81 -13.73 4.90
CA GLY A 223 13.23 -15.05 4.41
C GLY A 223 13.87 -15.03 3.00
N LEU A 224 14.18 -13.86 2.44
CA LEU A 224 14.80 -13.73 1.11
C LEU A 224 16.31 -13.53 1.25
N SER A 225 17.07 -14.18 0.37
CA SER A 225 18.49 -13.81 0.17
C SER A 225 18.61 -12.42 -0.46
N ALA A 226 19.78 -11.80 -0.37
CA ALA A 226 20.02 -10.51 -1.00
C ALA A 226 19.67 -10.51 -2.51
N SER A 227 20.06 -11.55 -3.23
CA SER A 227 19.76 -11.70 -4.66
C SER A 227 18.25 -11.74 -4.94
N GLN A 228 17.48 -12.44 -4.08
CA GLN A 228 16.03 -12.52 -4.19
C GLN A 228 15.36 -11.20 -3.83
N THR A 229 15.84 -10.48 -2.81
CA THR A 229 15.32 -9.15 -2.47
C THR A 229 15.51 -8.17 -3.63
N TYR A 230 16.70 -8.14 -4.26
CA TYR A 230 16.94 -7.28 -5.42
C TYR A 230 16.15 -7.72 -6.66
N ALA A 231 15.93 -9.03 -6.86
CA ALA A 231 15.07 -9.53 -7.92
C ALA A 231 13.61 -9.09 -7.70
N PHE A 232 13.10 -9.17 -6.47
CA PHE A 232 11.78 -8.68 -6.10
C PHE A 232 11.63 -7.18 -6.36
N LEU A 233 12.56 -6.37 -5.84
CA LEU A 233 12.60 -4.92 -6.10
C LEU A 233 12.54 -4.59 -7.59
N LYS A 234 13.37 -5.25 -8.39
CA LYS A 234 13.42 -5.04 -9.85
C LYS A 234 12.12 -5.47 -10.53
N ALA A 235 11.54 -6.60 -10.12
CA ALA A 235 10.28 -7.08 -10.67
C ALA A 235 9.15 -6.07 -10.40
N GLU A 236 9.07 -5.54 -9.18
CA GLU A 236 8.06 -4.54 -8.81
C GLU A 236 8.27 -3.21 -9.52
N TYR A 237 9.52 -2.75 -9.61
CA TYR A 237 9.86 -1.53 -10.35
C TYR A 237 9.43 -1.62 -11.82
N ASN A 238 9.70 -2.75 -12.48
CA ASN A 238 9.33 -2.98 -13.87
C ASN A 238 7.82 -3.15 -14.10
N LYS A 239 7.05 -3.49 -13.05
CA LYS A 239 5.59 -3.64 -13.11
C LYS A 239 4.84 -2.34 -12.84
N PHE A 240 5.52 -1.26 -12.45
CA PHE A 240 4.86 -0.01 -12.09
C PHE A 240 4.04 0.55 -13.26
N ASP A 241 2.73 0.64 -13.07
CA ASP A 241 1.75 1.05 -14.08
C ASP A 241 1.32 2.49 -13.83
N TRP A 242 2.02 3.45 -14.44
CA TRP A 242 1.81 4.88 -14.20
C TRP A 242 0.35 5.31 -14.33
N LYS A 243 -0.30 5.01 -15.46
CA LYS A 243 -1.68 5.41 -15.70
C LYS A 243 -2.66 4.53 -14.93
N GLY A 244 -2.39 3.24 -14.80
CA GLY A 244 -3.26 2.32 -14.06
C GLY A 244 -3.31 2.58 -12.56
N LEU A 245 -2.27 3.22 -11.99
CA LEU A 245 -2.19 3.58 -10.57
C LEU A 245 -2.73 4.98 -10.23
N TYR A 246 -3.21 5.75 -11.22
CA TYR A 246 -3.99 6.96 -10.91
C TYR A 246 -5.21 6.55 -10.08
N ILE A 247 -5.51 7.27 -9.01
CA ILE A 247 -6.52 6.84 -8.02
C ILE A 247 -7.87 6.43 -8.65
N PRO A 248 -8.46 7.17 -9.61
CA PRO A 248 -9.68 6.73 -10.28
C PRO A 248 -9.53 5.41 -11.05
N ASN A 249 -8.39 5.20 -11.70
CA ASN A 249 -8.11 4.00 -12.50
C ASN A 249 -7.84 2.80 -11.58
N ASP A 250 -7.02 2.99 -10.54
CA ASP A 250 -6.67 1.96 -9.56
C ASP A 250 -7.91 1.45 -8.84
N LEU A 251 -8.68 2.36 -8.24
CA LEU A 251 -9.88 2.00 -7.48
C LEU A 251 -10.90 1.27 -8.35
N LYS A 252 -11.15 1.75 -9.57
CA LYS A 252 -12.03 1.07 -10.53
C LYS A 252 -11.49 -0.32 -10.90
N LYS A 253 -10.20 -0.44 -11.22
CA LYS A 253 -9.55 -1.71 -11.58
C LYS A 253 -9.64 -2.73 -10.45
N ARG A 254 -9.55 -2.28 -9.19
CA ARG A 254 -9.67 -3.13 -8.00
C ARG A 254 -11.10 -3.43 -7.57
N GLY A 255 -12.12 -2.90 -8.27
CA GLY A 255 -13.53 -3.15 -7.97
C GLY A 255 -14.11 -2.26 -6.86
N PHE A 256 -13.61 -1.03 -6.76
CA PHE A 256 -14.08 0.00 -5.84
C PHE A 256 -14.34 1.33 -6.60
N PRO A 257 -15.32 1.35 -7.53
CA PRO A 257 -15.57 2.55 -8.33
C PRO A 257 -15.88 3.77 -7.44
N ILE A 258 -15.33 4.94 -7.79
CA ILE A 258 -15.36 6.16 -6.96
C ILE A 258 -16.80 6.57 -6.63
N GLU A 259 -17.71 6.44 -7.60
CA GLU A 259 -19.13 6.76 -7.48
C GLU A 259 -19.84 5.98 -6.36
N ASN A 260 -19.32 4.81 -5.96
CA ASN A 260 -19.93 3.96 -4.96
C ASN A 260 -19.29 4.13 -3.57
N LEU A 261 -18.17 4.86 -3.41
CA LEU A 261 -17.40 4.88 -2.17
C LEU A 261 -18.15 5.44 -0.95
N ASP A 262 -19.22 6.21 -1.17
CA ASP A 262 -20.08 6.73 -0.10
C ASP A 262 -21.29 5.82 0.18
N GLU A 263 -21.45 4.69 -0.51
CA GLU A 263 -22.45 3.68 -0.17
C GLU A 263 -22.11 3.01 1.17
N PRO A 264 -23.13 2.57 1.95
CA PRO A 264 -22.91 1.90 3.23
C PRO A 264 -21.97 0.70 3.16
N LYS A 265 -21.89 -0.01 2.02
CA LYS A 265 -21.01 -1.16 1.84
C LYS A 265 -19.50 -0.81 1.89
N TYR A 266 -19.11 0.44 1.62
CA TYR A 266 -17.69 0.82 1.58
C TYR A 266 -17.27 1.77 2.70
N HIS A 267 -18.13 2.00 3.69
CA HIS A 267 -17.86 2.96 4.77
C HIS A 267 -16.55 2.64 5.53
N ASN A 268 -16.25 1.35 5.73
CA ASN A 268 -15.02 0.86 6.38
C ASN A 268 -13.75 1.02 5.53
N TYR A 269 -13.87 1.36 4.23
CA TYR A 269 -12.72 1.59 3.35
C TYR A 269 -12.21 3.04 3.44
N GLY A 270 -11.80 3.45 4.64
CA GLY A 270 -11.38 4.82 4.94
C GLY A 270 -10.27 5.37 4.04
N TYR A 271 -9.32 4.54 3.60
CA TYR A 271 -8.30 4.94 2.62
C TYR A 271 -8.95 5.37 1.30
N ALA A 272 -9.77 4.52 0.67
CA ALA A 272 -10.34 4.81 -0.64
C ALA A 272 -11.21 6.08 -0.62
N ARG A 273 -12.06 6.23 0.41
CA ARG A 273 -12.95 7.39 0.58
C ARG A 273 -12.17 8.70 0.71
N ASN A 274 -11.05 8.68 1.43
CA ASN A 274 -10.23 9.87 1.63
C ASN A 274 -9.29 10.14 0.45
N ILE A 275 -8.63 9.12 -0.09
CA ILE A 275 -7.62 9.28 -1.14
C ILE A 275 -8.23 9.74 -2.46
N ALA A 276 -9.45 9.30 -2.80
CA ALA A 276 -10.17 9.76 -3.99
C ALA A 276 -10.50 11.26 -3.92
N ARG A 277 -10.89 11.75 -2.74
CA ARG A 277 -11.17 13.17 -2.52
C ARG A 277 -9.90 14.01 -2.54
N MET A 278 -8.82 13.52 -1.90
CA MET A 278 -7.50 14.16 -1.96
C MET A 278 -6.97 14.24 -3.40
N TRP A 279 -7.10 13.17 -4.19
CA TRP A 279 -6.75 13.18 -5.61
C TRP A 279 -7.46 14.30 -6.38
N ASN A 280 -8.78 14.45 -6.19
CA ASN A 280 -9.55 15.49 -6.86
C ASN A 280 -9.11 16.91 -6.45
N ILE A 281 -8.79 17.12 -5.17
CA ILE A 281 -8.28 18.41 -4.67
C ILE A 281 -6.94 18.76 -5.31
N ILE A 282 -5.99 17.81 -5.32
CA ILE A 282 -4.67 17.99 -5.96
C ILE A 282 -4.85 18.24 -7.47
N ARG A 283 -5.69 17.44 -8.13
CA ARG A 283 -5.94 17.56 -9.56
C ARG A 283 -6.52 18.92 -9.94
N LYS A 284 -7.44 19.46 -9.14
CA LYS A 284 -8.01 20.81 -9.32
C LYS A 284 -6.95 21.90 -9.17
N PHE A 285 -6.05 21.77 -8.20
CA PHE A 285 -4.92 22.68 -8.04
C PHE A 285 -4.01 22.65 -9.29
N VAL A 286 -3.62 21.46 -9.73
CA VAL A 286 -2.77 21.24 -10.90
C VAL A 286 -3.44 21.75 -12.18
N SER A 287 -4.71 21.43 -12.41
CA SER A 287 -5.44 21.88 -13.59
C SER A 287 -5.52 23.39 -13.67
N THR A 288 -5.82 24.07 -12.56
CA THR A 288 -5.89 25.53 -12.50
C THR A 288 -4.59 26.20 -12.96
N VAL A 289 -3.44 25.60 -12.63
CA VAL A 289 -2.13 26.14 -13.04
C VAL A 289 -1.84 25.79 -14.50
N LEU A 290 -1.98 24.53 -14.89
CA LEU A 290 -1.56 24.06 -16.21
C LEU A 290 -2.49 24.50 -17.33
N GLU A 291 -3.80 24.63 -17.10
CA GLU A 291 -4.74 25.17 -18.09
C GLU A 291 -4.44 26.64 -18.41
N LYS A 292 -3.83 27.37 -17.47
CA LYS A 292 -3.42 28.77 -17.69
C LYS A 292 -2.06 28.88 -18.36
N GLU A 293 -1.11 28.00 -18.03
CA GLU A 293 0.21 27.98 -18.66
C GLU A 293 0.13 27.48 -20.11
N TYR A 294 -0.63 26.39 -20.34
CA TYR A 294 -0.84 25.77 -21.65
C TYR A 294 -2.18 26.21 -22.25
N ALA A 295 -2.40 27.52 -22.41
CA ALA A 295 -3.66 28.09 -22.88
C ALA A 295 -4.02 27.69 -24.32
N GLY A 296 -3.04 27.27 -25.12
CA GLY A 296 -3.22 26.67 -26.45
C GLY A 296 -3.59 25.18 -26.42
N GLY A 297 -3.74 24.58 -25.23
CA GLY A 297 -4.16 23.20 -25.03
C GLY A 297 -3.12 22.18 -25.49
N ASP A 298 -3.60 21.05 -26.03
CA ASP A 298 -2.78 19.90 -26.42
C ASP A 298 -1.64 20.27 -27.38
N GLN A 299 -1.84 21.27 -28.26
CA GLN A 299 -0.82 21.69 -29.21
C GLN A 299 0.42 22.27 -28.51
N GLU A 300 0.25 22.99 -27.39
CA GLU A 300 1.38 23.53 -26.63
C GLU A 300 2.09 22.41 -25.85
N VAL A 301 1.35 21.42 -25.34
CA VAL A 301 1.93 20.23 -24.68
C VAL A 301 2.80 19.44 -25.66
N VAL A 302 2.30 19.15 -26.86
CA VAL A 302 3.06 18.45 -27.91
C VAL A 302 4.28 19.26 -28.35
N SER A 303 4.20 20.59 -28.31
CA SER A 303 5.31 21.48 -28.71
C SER A 303 6.35 21.68 -27.59
N ASP A 304 6.08 21.21 -26.37
CA ASP A 304 7.02 21.29 -25.24
C ASP A 304 8.13 20.24 -25.38
N ARG A 305 9.24 20.69 -25.98
CA ARG A 305 10.42 19.85 -26.16
C ARG A 305 11.02 19.37 -24.83
N SER A 306 10.90 20.14 -23.74
CA SER A 306 11.45 19.74 -22.45
C SER A 306 10.67 18.55 -21.87
N LEU A 307 9.34 18.57 -22.04
CA LEU A 307 8.47 17.46 -21.65
C LEU A 307 8.76 16.20 -22.48
N ALA A 308 8.95 16.32 -23.79
CA ALA A 308 9.33 15.19 -24.64
C ALA A 308 10.68 14.57 -24.23
N VAL A 309 11.68 15.41 -23.93
CA VAL A 309 12.99 14.97 -23.43
C VAL A 309 12.84 14.29 -22.06
N PHE A 310 12.01 14.83 -21.18
CA PHE A 310 11.71 14.25 -19.87
C PHE A 310 11.15 12.82 -20.00
N CYS A 311 10.11 12.63 -20.83
CA CYS A 311 9.51 11.30 -21.04
C CYS A 311 10.55 10.29 -21.58
N GLU A 312 11.45 10.74 -22.46
CA GLU A 312 12.52 9.88 -22.98
C GLU A 312 13.57 9.57 -21.91
N GLU A 313 13.96 10.53 -21.08
CA GLU A 313 14.90 10.32 -19.98
C GLU A 313 14.37 9.28 -18.97
N VAL A 314 13.06 9.29 -18.69
CA VAL A 314 12.41 8.31 -17.79
C VAL A 314 12.45 6.89 -18.39
N ARG A 315 12.31 6.73 -19.71
CA ARG A 315 12.36 5.43 -20.39
C ARG A 315 13.79 4.94 -20.68
N SER A 316 14.73 5.86 -20.83
CA SER A 316 16.07 5.60 -21.36
C SER A 316 16.82 4.55 -20.54
N ARG A 317 17.66 3.76 -21.23
CA ARG A 317 18.57 2.79 -20.63
C ARG A 317 19.58 3.43 -19.68
N ASP A 318 20.04 4.62 -20.04
CA ASP A 318 20.99 5.42 -19.25
C ASP A 318 20.29 6.37 -18.27
N GLY A 319 18.94 6.33 -18.24
CA GLY A 319 18.08 7.12 -17.38
C GLY A 319 17.23 6.24 -16.46
N GLY A 320 15.92 6.47 -16.47
CA GLY A 320 14.99 5.88 -15.51
C GLY A 320 14.67 4.39 -15.72
N GLN A 321 14.87 3.84 -16.92
CA GLN A 321 14.54 2.44 -17.27
C GLN A 321 13.07 2.04 -17.01
N LEU A 322 12.16 2.99 -16.83
CA LEU A 322 10.72 2.72 -16.80
C LEU A 322 10.21 2.64 -18.23
N THR A 323 10.50 1.52 -18.90
CA THR A 323 10.25 1.37 -20.35
C THR A 323 8.78 1.48 -20.74
N SER A 324 7.86 1.25 -19.80
CA SER A 324 6.41 1.41 -19.97
C SER A 324 5.89 2.84 -19.71
N PHE A 325 6.76 3.79 -19.36
CA PHE A 325 6.35 5.17 -19.05
C PHE A 325 5.68 5.82 -20.27
N PRO A 326 4.46 6.38 -20.10
CA PRO A 326 3.68 6.87 -21.22
C PRO A 326 4.25 8.17 -21.80
N ASP A 327 3.99 8.42 -23.08
CA ASP A 327 4.06 9.80 -23.60
C ASP A 327 2.90 10.63 -23.04
N ILE A 328 3.11 11.95 -23.00
CA ILE A 328 2.16 12.94 -22.51
C ILE A 328 1.89 13.89 -23.68
N ASN A 329 0.75 13.69 -24.36
CA ASN A 329 0.44 14.40 -25.61
C ASN A 329 -0.77 15.33 -25.47
N THR A 330 -1.50 15.25 -24.37
CA THR A 330 -2.65 16.11 -24.10
C THR A 330 -2.47 16.86 -22.79
N LEU A 331 -3.12 18.02 -22.67
CA LEU A 331 -3.14 18.80 -21.44
C LEU A 331 -3.77 18.00 -20.29
N ASN A 332 -4.79 17.19 -20.58
CA ASN A 332 -5.40 16.34 -19.58
C ASN A 332 -4.43 15.25 -19.07
N GLU A 333 -3.64 14.63 -19.95
CA GLU A 333 -2.59 13.68 -19.55
C GLU A 333 -1.50 14.37 -18.72
N LEU A 334 -1.12 15.60 -19.06
CA LEU A 334 -0.13 16.36 -18.29
C LEU A 334 -0.64 16.69 -16.89
N ILE A 335 -1.91 17.09 -16.78
CA ILE A 335 -2.58 17.34 -15.49
C ILE A 335 -2.59 16.07 -14.64
N ASP A 336 -2.99 14.93 -15.21
CA ASP A 336 -3.04 13.67 -14.46
C ASP A 336 -1.64 13.19 -14.05
N PHE A 337 -0.63 13.37 -14.91
CA PHE A 337 0.76 13.04 -14.60
C PHE A 337 1.31 13.88 -13.44
N VAL A 338 1.18 15.20 -13.49
CA VAL A 338 1.66 16.10 -12.42
C VAL A 338 0.88 15.84 -11.13
N THR A 339 -0.43 15.56 -11.23
CA THR A 339 -1.25 15.13 -10.09
C THR A 339 -0.70 13.84 -9.47
N MET A 340 -0.31 12.85 -10.29
CA MET A 340 0.25 11.59 -9.81
C MET A 340 1.57 11.79 -9.07
N CYS A 341 2.47 12.65 -9.56
CA CYS A 341 3.74 12.93 -8.88
C CYS A 341 3.50 13.51 -7.47
N ILE A 342 2.64 14.52 -7.37
CA ILE A 342 2.25 15.09 -6.07
C ILE A 342 1.55 14.04 -5.21
N HIS A 343 0.66 13.23 -5.79
CA HIS A 343 -0.05 12.17 -5.09
C HIS A 343 0.92 11.14 -4.48
N ILE A 344 1.93 10.69 -5.22
CA ILE A 344 2.95 9.75 -4.75
C ILE A 344 3.71 10.36 -3.57
N ALA A 345 4.24 11.57 -3.76
CA ALA A 345 5.11 12.23 -2.78
C ALA A 345 4.37 12.66 -1.49
N VAL A 346 3.07 12.96 -1.59
CA VAL A 346 2.29 13.58 -0.51
C VAL A 346 1.35 12.55 0.15
N PRO A 347 0.09 12.35 -0.32
CA PRO A 347 -0.85 11.53 0.44
C PRO A 347 -0.57 10.02 0.34
N GLN A 348 0.00 9.52 -0.76
CA GLN A 348 0.24 8.09 -0.92
C GLN A 348 1.34 7.60 0.02
N HIS A 349 2.53 8.24 -0.03
CA HIS A 349 3.59 7.97 0.92
C HIS A 349 3.09 8.12 2.37
N THR A 350 2.37 9.20 2.67
CA THR A 350 1.82 9.41 4.02
C THR A 350 0.93 8.23 4.46
N ALA A 351 -0.01 7.80 3.63
CA ALA A 351 -0.95 6.72 3.96
C ALA A 351 -0.26 5.37 4.23
N VAL A 352 0.80 5.05 3.50
CA VAL A 352 1.50 3.76 3.62
C VAL A 352 2.66 3.79 4.62
N ASN A 353 3.08 4.98 5.06
CA ASN A 353 4.22 5.13 5.97
C ASN A 353 3.81 5.38 7.43
N TYR A 354 2.96 6.36 7.72
CA TYR A 354 2.75 6.87 9.09
C TYR A 354 1.86 5.98 9.98
N LEU A 355 1.35 4.87 9.43
CA LEU A 355 0.66 3.82 10.18
C LEU A 355 1.58 2.64 10.55
N GLN A 356 2.83 2.61 10.05
CA GLN A 356 3.79 1.56 10.36
C GLN A 356 4.04 1.43 11.86
N GLN A 357 4.23 2.56 12.56
CA GLN A 357 4.38 2.55 14.02
C GLN A 357 3.23 1.81 14.72
N TYR A 358 1.98 2.08 14.33
CA TYR A 358 0.82 1.48 14.98
C TYR A 358 0.67 -0.02 14.69
N TYR A 359 0.85 -0.44 13.43
CA TYR A 359 0.56 -1.82 13.00
C TYR A 359 1.75 -2.77 13.11
N GLN A 360 3.00 -2.29 13.07
CA GLN A 360 4.17 -3.16 12.96
C GLN A 360 5.06 -3.19 14.22
N THR A 361 5.04 -2.15 15.07
CA THR A 361 5.87 -2.15 16.30
C THR A 361 5.50 -3.28 17.27
N PHE A 362 4.23 -3.69 17.27
CA PHE A 362 3.80 -4.94 17.88
C PHE A 362 3.99 -6.10 16.90
N VAL A 363 5.20 -6.66 16.89
CA VAL A 363 5.66 -7.69 15.95
C VAL A 363 4.67 -8.84 15.73
N PRO A 364 3.95 -9.38 16.75
CA PRO A 364 2.98 -10.45 16.52
C PRO A 364 1.81 -10.09 15.58
N ASN A 365 1.47 -8.80 15.42
CA ASN A 365 0.44 -8.38 14.48
C ASN A 365 0.92 -8.47 13.03
N LYS A 366 2.15 -8.03 12.73
CA LYS A 366 2.67 -7.98 11.36
C LYS A 366 4.18 -8.29 11.32
N PRO A 367 4.58 -9.56 11.51
CA PRO A 367 5.98 -9.95 11.43
C PRO A 367 6.46 -9.97 9.98
N SER A 368 7.77 -9.76 9.75
CA SER A 368 8.37 -9.76 8.41
C SER A 368 8.82 -11.14 7.92
N ALA A 369 8.87 -12.12 8.81
CA ALA A 369 9.14 -13.53 8.51
C ALA A 369 8.67 -14.42 9.67
N LEU A 370 8.51 -15.72 9.39
CA LEU A 370 8.34 -16.76 10.40
C LEU A 370 9.71 -17.33 10.82
N HIS A 371 9.78 -17.89 12.04
CA HIS A 371 10.99 -18.51 12.60
C HIS A 371 10.93 -20.04 12.69
N ILE A 372 9.88 -20.64 12.14
CA ILE A 372 9.74 -22.08 11.93
C ILE A 372 9.30 -22.36 10.49
N PRO A 373 9.56 -23.58 9.95
CA PRO A 373 9.01 -23.99 8.66
C PRO A 373 7.48 -23.93 8.65
N LEU A 374 6.90 -23.66 7.47
CA LEU A 374 5.46 -23.80 7.27
C LEU A 374 5.04 -25.28 7.38
N PRO A 375 3.81 -25.56 7.87
CA PRO A 375 3.25 -26.91 7.83
C PRO A 375 3.12 -27.37 6.37
N GLN A 376 3.32 -28.67 6.14
CA GLN A 376 3.31 -29.28 4.82
C GLN A 376 1.94 -29.85 4.43
N SER A 377 0.99 -29.91 5.37
CA SER A 377 -0.37 -30.38 5.12
C SER A 377 -1.40 -29.61 5.94
N LEU A 378 -2.66 -29.65 5.50
CA LEU A 378 -3.78 -29.10 6.28
C LEU A 378 -3.92 -29.81 7.64
N ALA A 379 -3.69 -31.13 7.70
CA ALA A 379 -3.77 -31.89 8.94
C ALA A 379 -2.73 -31.42 9.96
N GLU A 380 -1.50 -31.16 9.52
CA GLU A 380 -0.44 -30.61 10.35
C GLU A 380 -0.81 -29.20 10.85
N LEU A 381 -1.26 -28.31 9.96
CA LEU A 381 -1.71 -26.96 10.36
C LEU A 381 -2.85 -27.03 11.39
N CYS A 382 -3.83 -27.90 11.18
CA CYS A 382 -4.97 -28.08 12.11
C CYS A 382 -4.56 -28.59 13.49
N SER A 383 -3.35 -29.15 13.63
CA SER A 383 -2.80 -29.58 14.92
C SER A 383 -2.07 -28.46 15.68
N PHE A 384 -1.86 -27.29 15.06
CA PHE A 384 -1.13 -26.19 15.68
C PHE A 384 -1.83 -25.66 16.92
N THR A 385 -1.00 -25.29 17.88
CA THR A 385 -1.36 -24.76 19.19
C THR A 385 -0.79 -23.35 19.36
N GLU A 386 -1.04 -22.75 20.53
CA GLU A 386 -0.40 -21.49 20.92
C GLU A 386 1.13 -21.58 20.81
N GLN A 387 1.72 -22.71 21.22
CA GLN A 387 3.16 -22.89 21.24
C GLN A 387 3.77 -22.87 19.84
N ASP A 388 3.05 -23.37 18.83
CA ASP A 388 3.51 -23.35 17.44
C ASP A 388 3.52 -21.92 16.89
N LEU A 389 2.46 -21.14 17.15
CA LEU A 389 2.42 -19.73 16.79
C LEU A 389 3.50 -18.91 17.51
N LEU A 390 3.70 -19.12 18.81
CA LEU A 390 4.76 -18.45 19.57
C LEU A 390 6.16 -18.82 19.04
N SER A 391 6.36 -20.08 18.62
CA SER A 391 7.62 -20.53 18.04
C SER A 391 7.89 -19.92 16.67
N ALA A 392 6.84 -19.62 15.91
CA ALA A 392 6.92 -18.95 14.63
C ALA A 392 7.31 -17.47 14.71
N LEU A 393 7.21 -16.85 15.89
CA LEU A 393 7.55 -15.46 16.13
C LEU A 393 9.01 -15.31 16.64
N PRO A 394 9.65 -14.14 16.47
CA PRO A 394 11.03 -13.89 16.91
C PRO A 394 11.24 -13.79 18.43
N LEU A 395 10.41 -14.44 19.26
CA LEU A 395 10.47 -14.33 20.73
C LEU A 395 11.83 -14.74 21.32
N LYS A 396 12.50 -15.71 20.68
CA LYS A 396 13.86 -16.17 21.06
C LYS A 396 14.96 -15.55 20.19
N LYS A 397 14.63 -14.54 19.38
CA LYS A 397 15.53 -13.86 18.44
C LYS A 397 15.47 -12.35 18.70
N PRO A 398 16.08 -11.86 19.80
CA PRO A 398 15.93 -10.47 20.24
C PRO A 398 16.39 -9.44 19.21
N ARG A 399 17.41 -9.77 18.39
CA ARG A 399 17.83 -8.90 17.28
C ARG A 399 16.74 -8.75 16.23
N ASP A 400 16.09 -9.85 15.82
CA ASP A 400 15.03 -9.82 14.82
C ASP A 400 13.82 -9.05 15.35
N TRP A 401 13.41 -9.32 16.59
CA TRP A 401 12.35 -8.55 17.24
C TRP A 401 12.68 -7.05 17.30
N LEU A 402 13.90 -6.71 17.71
CA LEU A 402 14.35 -5.32 17.78
C LEU A 402 14.25 -4.63 16.43
N LEU A 403 14.75 -5.25 15.36
CA LEU A 403 14.70 -4.67 14.02
C LEU A 403 13.25 -4.54 13.51
N MET A 404 12.43 -5.59 13.68
CA MET A 404 11.02 -5.59 13.29
C MET A 404 10.19 -4.52 14.02
N ALA A 405 10.54 -4.19 15.27
CA ALA A 405 9.86 -3.13 16.01
C ALA A 405 10.45 -1.73 15.75
N GLN A 406 11.77 -1.63 15.64
CA GLN A 406 12.46 -0.34 15.58
C GLN A 406 12.38 0.32 14.20
N VAL A 407 12.44 -0.45 13.10
CA VAL A 407 12.38 0.10 11.74
C VAL A 407 11.06 0.86 11.51
N PRO A 408 9.88 0.26 11.77
CA PRO A 408 8.60 0.98 11.66
C PRO A 408 8.51 2.25 12.50
N TYR A 409 9.11 2.23 13.69
CA TYR A 409 9.14 3.40 14.56
C TYR A 409 10.02 4.52 13.98
N LEU A 410 11.21 4.17 13.47
CA LEU A 410 12.11 5.14 12.84
C LEU A 410 11.53 5.72 11.55
N LEU A 411 10.79 4.92 10.79
CA LEU A 411 10.14 5.37 9.55
C LEU A 411 8.86 6.16 9.80
N SER A 412 8.40 6.34 11.04
CA SER A 412 7.12 6.99 11.36
C SER A 412 7.26 8.18 12.32
N PHE A 413 8.37 8.93 12.27
CA PHE A 413 8.46 10.17 13.05
C PHE A 413 7.35 11.14 12.66
N GLU A 414 6.83 11.88 13.65
CA GLU A 414 5.74 12.83 13.43
C GLU A 414 6.12 13.90 12.40
N VAL A 415 5.18 14.23 11.51
CA VAL A 415 5.35 15.27 10.50
C VAL A 415 5.41 16.63 11.20
N PRO A 416 6.48 17.42 11.03
CA PRO A 416 6.52 18.80 11.53
C PRO A 416 5.41 19.64 10.90
N GLU A 417 4.79 20.55 11.65
CA GLU A 417 3.66 21.37 11.19
C GLU A 417 3.98 22.15 9.90
N GLU A 418 5.20 22.66 9.80
CA GLU A 418 5.74 23.39 8.65
C GLU A 418 5.98 22.52 7.41
N SER A 419 5.92 21.20 7.55
CA SER A 419 6.17 20.23 6.49
C SER A 419 4.89 19.54 6.01
N THR A 420 3.72 20.15 6.22
CA THR A 420 2.41 19.61 5.83
C THR A 420 1.91 20.19 4.50
N ILE A 421 1.03 19.46 3.79
CA ILE A 421 0.41 19.98 2.56
C ILE A 421 -0.45 21.22 2.81
N LEU A 422 -1.10 21.30 3.97
CA LEU A 422 -1.86 22.49 4.35
C LEU A 422 -0.94 23.70 4.54
N HIS A 423 0.18 23.54 5.26
CA HIS A 423 1.15 24.60 5.45
C HIS A 423 1.75 25.08 4.11
N TYR A 424 2.07 24.15 3.21
CA TYR A 424 2.49 24.47 1.85
C TYR A 424 1.47 25.34 1.12
N ALA A 425 0.19 24.94 1.13
CA ALA A 425 -0.86 25.69 0.43
C ALA A 425 -0.98 27.12 0.98
N GLU A 426 -0.94 27.29 2.31
CA GLU A 426 -1.06 28.58 2.98
C GLU A 426 0.13 29.52 2.70
N THR A 427 1.34 29.00 2.84
CA THR A 427 2.56 29.77 2.59
C THR A 427 2.73 30.11 1.12
N THR A 428 2.44 29.17 0.22
CA THR A 428 2.48 29.37 -1.23
C THR A 428 1.46 30.40 -1.67
N SER A 429 0.26 30.40 -1.08
CA SER A 429 -0.80 31.35 -1.39
C SER A 429 -0.50 32.81 -0.96
N SER A 430 0.44 32.99 -0.03
CA SER A 430 0.83 34.29 0.53
C SER A 430 2.18 34.80 0.03
N SER A 431 3.00 33.92 -0.56
CA SER A 431 4.36 34.26 -0.99
C SER A 431 4.37 35.14 -2.24
N ARG A 432 4.99 36.32 -2.14
CA ARG A 432 5.21 37.22 -3.30
C ARG A 432 6.28 36.69 -4.26
N ALA A 433 7.11 35.75 -3.82
CA ALA A 433 8.13 35.11 -4.66
C ALA A 433 7.54 34.02 -5.57
N THR A 434 6.39 33.47 -5.22
CA THR A 434 5.66 32.48 -6.03
C THR A 434 5.00 33.14 -7.24
N LEU A 435 4.99 32.43 -8.38
CA LEU A 435 4.26 32.89 -9.58
C LEU A 435 2.78 33.11 -9.24
N GLU A 436 2.20 34.17 -9.79
CA GLU A 436 0.81 34.53 -9.49
C GLU A 436 -0.16 33.38 -9.81
N ILE A 437 0.05 32.65 -10.91
CA ILE A 437 -0.83 31.54 -11.30
C ILE A 437 -0.83 30.42 -10.24
N ILE A 438 0.34 30.08 -9.67
CA ILE A 438 0.47 29.08 -8.60
C ILE A 438 -0.09 29.64 -7.30
N ARG A 439 0.20 30.91 -7.00
CA ARG A 439 -0.29 31.58 -5.78
C ARG A 439 -1.81 31.60 -5.72
N SER A 440 -2.49 31.98 -6.79
CA SER A 440 -3.95 31.97 -6.87
C SER A 440 -4.52 30.55 -6.74
N ALA A 441 -3.91 29.55 -7.41
CA ALA A 441 -4.33 28.16 -7.28
C ALA A 441 -4.13 27.62 -5.85
N ALA A 442 -3.05 28.02 -5.17
CA ALA A 442 -2.75 27.62 -3.79
C ALA A 442 -3.75 28.19 -2.78
N GLN A 443 -4.36 29.36 -3.04
CA GLN A 443 -5.46 29.88 -2.22
C GLN A 443 -6.66 28.93 -2.22
N VAL A 444 -7.03 28.44 -3.41
CA VAL A 444 -8.13 27.47 -3.57
C VAL A 444 -7.75 26.13 -2.95
N LEU A 445 -6.51 25.66 -3.16
CA LEU A 445 -5.99 24.44 -2.53
C LEU A 445 -6.10 24.51 -1.00
N SER A 446 -5.69 25.62 -0.38
CA SER A 446 -5.78 25.80 1.09
C SER A 446 -7.22 25.72 1.58
N MET A 447 -8.16 26.37 0.90
CA MET A 447 -9.59 26.32 1.25
C MET A 447 -10.15 24.90 1.13
N ASP A 448 -9.86 24.22 0.03
CA ASP A 448 -10.33 22.85 -0.23
C ASP A 448 -9.74 21.86 0.80
N LEU A 449 -8.45 21.98 1.14
CA LEU A 449 -7.81 21.16 2.17
C LEU A 449 -8.39 21.40 3.56
N ARG A 450 -8.70 22.65 3.94
CA ARG A 450 -9.36 22.95 5.22
C ARG A 450 -10.74 22.30 5.31
N ALA A 451 -11.55 22.40 4.25
CA ALA A 451 -12.84 21.72 4.19
C ALA A 451 -12.70 20.19 4.19
N PHE A 452 -11.59 19.67 3.65
CA PHE A 452 -11.33 18.24 3.62
C PHE A 452 -11.02 17.64 5.01
N ILE A 453 -10.45 18.42 5.96
CA ILE A 453 -10.21 17.97 7.35
C ILE A 453 -11.52 17.46 7.99
N ASP A 454 -12.62 18.20 7.84
CA ASP A 454 -13.93 17.81 8.35
C ASP A 454 -14.43 16.51 7.70
N THR A 455 -14.09 16.30 6.44
CA THR A 455 -14.45 15.09 5.70
C THR A 455 -13.65 13.87 6.15
N VAL A 456 -12.34 14.02 6.36
CA VAL A 456 -11.50 12.95 6.91
C VAL A 456 -12.00 12.56 8.31
N THR A 457 -12.32 13.55 9.15
CA THR A 457 -12.86 13.33 10.49
C THR A 457 -14.17 12.56 10.44
N ARG A 458 -15.13 13.00 9.60
CA ARG A 458 -16.42 12.32 9.42
C ARG A 458 -16.25 10.88 8.94
N ASN A 459 -15.45 10.67 7.90
CA ASN A 459 -15.19 9.34 7.36
C ASN A 459 -14.56 8.43 8.42
N SER A 460 -13.67 8.96 9.28
CA SER A 460 -13.10 8.21 10.40
C SER A 460 -14.15 7.86 11.47
N THR A 461 -15.09 8.75 11.76
CA THR A 461 -16.16 8.48 12.75
C THR A 461 -17.22 7.51 12.24
N GLU A 462 -17.36 7.38 10.92
CA GLU A 462 -18.29 6.46 10.28
C GLU A 462 -17.77 5.01 10.19
N LEU A 463 -16.46 4.76 10.43
CA LEU A 463 -15.90 3.41 10.46
C LEU A 463 -16.53 2.58 11.58
N ASP A 464 -16.68 1.27 11.41
CA ASP A 464 -17.06 0.39 12.52
C ASP A 464 -15.98 0.35 13.61
N ASP A 465 -14.70 0.44 13.22
CA ASP A 465 -13.56 0.40 14.15
C ASP A 465 -13.33 1.76 14.84
N GLN A 466 -14.04 1.97 15.94
CA GLN A 466 -13.93 3.19 16.76
C GLN A 466 -12.71 3.20 17.70
N GLN A 467 -11.92 2.13 17.76
CA GLN A 467 -10.72 2.07 18.61
C GLN A 467 -9.49 2.68 17.93
N THR A 468 -9.46 2.70 16.60
CA THR A 468 -8.34 3.20 15.79
C THR A 468 -8.83 4.20 14.76
N PRO A 469 -8.79 5.51 15.05
CA PRO A 469 -9.25 6.52 14.09
C PRO A 469 -8.33 6.54 12.85
N TYR A 470 -8.93 6.70 11.67
CA TYR A 470 -8.21 6.77 10.40
C TYR A 470 -8.03 8.23 9.96
N LEU A 471 -7.03 8.89 10.54
CA LEU A 471 -6.74 10.32 10.32
C LEU A 471 -5.41 10.55 9.56
N VAL A 472 -4.81 9.50 9.00
CA VAL A 472 -3.50 9.58 8.35
C VAL A 472 -3.48 10.52 7.13
N LEU A 473 -4.64 10.76 6.52
CA LEU A 473 -4.83 11.67 5.38
C LEU A 473 -5.39 13.05 5.77
N ASP A 474 -5.38 13.40 7.05
CA ASP A 474 -5.68 14.75 7.51
C ASP A 474 -4.65 15.73 6.90
N PRO A 475 -5.06 16.75 6.12
CA PRO A 475 -4.15 17.70 5.50
C PRO A 475 -3.21 18.45 6.46
N SER A 476 -3.58 18.58 7.74
CA SER A 476 -2.74 19.18 8.78
C SER A 476 -1.63 18.24 9.31
N LYS A 477 -1.63 16.98 8.87
CA LYS A 477 -0.66 15.94 9.24
C LYS A 477 -0.01 15.26 8.04
N THR A 478 -0.56 15.45 6.84
CA THR A 478 -0.06 14.85 5.61
C THR A 478 1.21 15.57 5.19
N ALA A 479 2.32 14.84 5.09
CA ALA A 479 3.62 15.38 4.73
C ALA A 479 3.61 15.96 3.30
N ILE A 480 4.30 17.08 3.10
CA ILE A 480 4.43 17.75 1.80
C ILE A 480 5.33 17.03 0.80
N SER A 481 6.11 16.05 1.27
CA SER A 481 7.05 15.26 0.49
C SER A 481 7.39 13.96 1.22
N ILE A 482 8.25 13.14 0.64
CA ILE A 482 8.82 11.96 1.29
C ILE A 482 9.90 12.41 2.26
N LEU A 483 9.53 12.55 3.54
CA LEU A 483 10.38 13.12 4.59
C LEU A 483 11.18 12.09 5.40
N ILE A 484 10.92 10.80 5.22
CA ILE A 484 11.62 9.74 5.95
C ILE A 484 11.71 8.43 5.20
#